data_AF-W2H112-F1
#
_entry.id   AF-W2H112-F1
#
_cell.length_a   1.000
_cell.length_b   1.000
_cell.length_c   1.000
_cell.angle_alpha   90.00
_cell.angle_beta   90.00
_cell.angle_gamma   90.00
#
_symmetry.space_group_name_H-M   'P 1'
#
loop_
_entity.id
_entity.type
_entity.pdbx_description
1 polymer ?
#
loop_
_entity_poly.entity_id
_entity_poly.type
_entity_poly.pdbx_seq_one_letter_code
_entity_poly.pdbx_strand_id
1 'polypeptide(L)'
;MSPKVRDTLIGAKTAAYGDDDKPVRPMGLCGCFSLAFYQPYFDVDTSDVQQRLMRALVPFKKDPTFAELALKSPDAYGPFWLSTTLIFCLASCSNAASFLDYEGNTDEWSYDFSRLASAYTLVEIFLLGLPMLIWLVGKYFQVPMTLLFLVCLYGYSSIMFIPAAILCVSPVDAMDWVVMLVAMAWSLYFLLNNLWHVISEHLTKEKMLPVLAVISGAHMMWAILMKLLFF
;
A
#
# COMPACT_ATOMS: atom_id res chain seq x y z
N MET A 1 26.51 -13.27 21.49
CA MET A 1 26.59 -13.76 20.10
C MET A 1 28.03 -13.61 19.63
N SER A 2 28.62 -14.64 19.01
CA SER A 2 30.03 -14.60 18.54
C SER A 2 30.24 -13.52 17.47
N PRO A 3 31.37 -12.80 17.44
CA PRO A 3 31.69 -11.81 16.40
C PRO A 3 31.54 -12.38 14.98
N LYS A 4 32.00 -13.62 14.74
CA LYS A 4 31.82 -14.30 13.45
C LYS A 4 30.34 -14.50 13.09
N VAL A 5 29.50 -14.83 14.07
CA VAL A 5 28.05 -15.02 13.87
C VAL A 5 27.37 -13.68 13.61
N ARG A 6 27.80 -12.63 14.30
CA ARG A 6 27.34 -11.25 14.08
C ARG A 6 27.69 -10.76 12.68
N ASP A 7 28.91 -10.97 12.21
CA ASP A 7 29.37 -10.53 10.89
C ASP A 7 28.75 -11.35 9.75
N THR A 8 28.42 -12.61 10.00
CA THR A 8 27.71 -13.46 9.03
C THR A 8 26.22 -13.11 8.94
N LEU A 9 25.57 -12.79 10.06
CA LEU A 9 24.13 -12.48 10.11
C LEU A 9 23.81 -11.02 9.73
N ILE A 10 24.69 -10.08 10.06
CA ILE A 10 24.46 -8.64 9.86
C ILE A 10 25.14 -8.14 8.57
N GLY A 11 25.96 -8.98 7.92
CA GLY A 11 26.94 -8.50 6.97
C GLY A 11 28.00 -7.66 7.68
N ALA A 12 29.22 -7.61 7.17
CA ALA A 12 30.25 -6.74 7.74
C ALA A 12 29.70 -5.31 7.84
N LYS A 13 29.50 -4.79 9.06
CA LYS A 13 29.00 -3.42 9.29
C LYS A 13 29.82 -2.37 8.53
N THR A 14 31.09 -2.65 8.27
CA THR A 14 32.03 -1.82 7.51
C THR A 14 31.88 -1.89 6.00
N ALA A 15 31.13 -2.86 5.46
CA ALA A 15 30.83 -2.93 4.02
C ALA A 15 29.50 -2.25 3.66
N ALA A 16 28.72 -1.82 4.67
CA ALA A 16 27.37 -1.31 4.47
C ALA A 16 27.27 0.21 4.49
N TYR A 17 28.30 0.95 4.93
CA TYR A 17 28.28 2.42 5.03
C TYR A 17 29.61 2.98 4.49
N GLY A 18 29.52 3.88 3.50
CA GLY A 18 30.68 4.58 2.94
C GLY A 18 31.14 5.68 3.88
N ASP A 19 32.30 6.27 3.59
CA ASP A 19 32.93 7.34 4.40
C ASP A 19 32.02 8.58 4.63
N ASP A 20 30.96 8.72 3.82
CA ASP A 20 29.94 9.77 3.90
C ASP A 20 28.70 9.41 4.74
N ASP A 21 28.77 8.37 5.57
CA ASP A 21 27.61 7.85 6.30
C ASP A 21 26.42 7.50 5.37
N LYS A 22 26.70 6.91 4.20
CA LYS A 22 25.67 6.48 3.23
C LYS A 22 25.77 5.00 2.95
N PRO A 23 24.65 4.29 2.82
CA PRO A 23 24.69 2.85 2.65
C PRO A 23 25.39 2.45 1.34
N VAL A 24 26.47 1.65 1.42
CA VAL A 24 27.18 1.12 0.24
C VAL A 24 26.30 0.06 -0.40
N ARG A 25 25.87 0.32 -1.63
CA ARG A 25 25.02 -0.61 -2.37
C ARG A 25 25.84 -1.84 -2.77
N PRO A 26 25.39 -3.07 -2.44
CA PRO A 26 26.06 -4.28 -2.87
C PRO A 26 26.00 -4.38 -4.40
N MET A 27 27.16 -4.20 -5.04
CA MET A 27 27.29 -4.13 -6.49
C MET A 27 27.57 -5.54 -7.04
N GLY A 28 26.52 -6.28 -7.39
CA GLY A 28 26.61 -7.60 -8.01
C GLY A 28 25.22 -8.25 -8.23
N LEU A 29 25.12 -9.27 -9.09
CA LEU A 29 23.86 -9.99 -9.38
C LEU A 29 23.17 -10.57 -8.12
N CYS A 30 23.91 -10.79 -7.03
CA CYS A 30 23.38 -11.28 -5.75
C CYS A 30 22.93 -10.16 -4.79
N GLY A 31 23.07 -8.89 -5.19
CA GLY A 31 22.76 -7.73 -4.34
C GLY A 31 21.29 -7.66 -3.95
N CYS A 32 20.36 -7.97 -4.85
CA CYS A 32 18.92 -7.97 -4.57
C CYS A 32 18.44 -9.10 -3.64
N PHE A 33 19.29 -10.08 -3.35
CA PHE A 33 19.03 -11.12 -2.33
C PHE A 33 19.67 -10.79 -0.98
N SER A 34 20.33 -9.64 -0.87
CA SER A 34 20.92 -9.18 0.38
C SER A 34 19.97 -8.27 1.15
N LEU A 35 19.96 -8.41 2.48
CA LEU A 35 19.20 -7.51 3.35
C LEU A 35 19.65 -6.04 3.21
N ALA A 36 20.95 -5.82 3.01
CA ALA A 36 21.54 -4.49 2.83
C ALA A 36 20.96 -3.73 1.63
N PHE A 37 20.48 -4.43 0.59
CA PHE A 37 19.81 -3.80 -0.55
C PHE A 37 18.45 -3.20 -0.18
N TYR A 38 17.71 -3.84 0.73
CA TYR A 38 16.38 -3.38 1.15
C TYR A 38 16.42 -2.41 2.33
N GLN A 39 17.50 -2.41 3.11
CA GLN A 39 17.64 -1.59 4.32
C GLN A 39 17.21 -0.12 4.12
N PRO A 40 17.62 0.61 3.06
CA PRO A 40 17.25 2.03 2.90
C PRO A 40 15.74 2.29 2.78
N TYR A 41 14.94 1.28 2.44
CA TYR A 41 13.49 1.41 2.26
C TYR A 41 12.72 1.13 3.55
N PHE A 42 13.39 0.57 4.56
CA PHE A 42 12.86 0.32 5.89
C PHE A 42 13.52 1.20 6.97
N ASP A 43 14.58 1.92 6.60
CA ASP A 43 15.26 2.92 7.43
C ASP A 43 14.50 4.25 7.37
N VAL A 44 13.39 4.33 8.09
CA VAL A 44 12.49 5.49 8.15
C VAL A 44 12.27 5.97 9.57
N ASP A 45 12.18 7.27 9.75
CA ASP A 45 11.82 7.86 11.03
C ASP A 45 10.30 7.85 11.25
N THR A 46 9.89 7.88 12.52
CA THR A 46 8.47 7.99 12.88
C THR A 46 7.83 9.24 12.26
N SER A 47 8.58 10.35 12.17
CA SER A 47 8.11 11.58 11.55
C SER A 47 7.81 11.43 10.06
N ASP A 48 8.58 10.61 9.33
CA ASP A 48 8.39 10.39 7.90
C ASP A 48 7.06 9.67 7.65
N VAL A 49 6.84 8.57 8.38
CA VAL A 49 5.61 7.77 8.29
C VAL A 49 4.41 8.59 8.74
N GLN A 50 4.53 9.34 9.84
CA GLN A 50 3.46 10.20 10.34
C GLN A 50 3.09 11.28 9.30
N GLN A 51 4.08 11.93 8.70
CA GLN A 51 3.81 12.96 7.70
C GLN A 51 3.12 12.37 6.47
N ARG A 52 3.56 11.20 5.99
CA ARG A 52 2.96 10.47 4.87
C ARG A 52 1.53 10.02 5.16
N LEU A 53 1.27 9.46 6.34
CA LEU A 53 -0.09 9.15 6.81
C LEU A 53 -0.97 10.39 6.83
N MET A 54 -0.47 11.50 7.38
CA MET A 54 -1.23 12.76 7.42
C MET A 54 -1.52 13.32 6.03
N ARG A 55 -0.67 13.06 5.02
CA ARG A 55 -0.95 13.42 3.62
C ARG A 55 -1.94 12.49 2.95
N ALA A 56 -1.97 11.22 3.29
CA ALA A 56 -3.00 10.30 2.82
C ALA A 56 -4.38 10.60 3.43
N LEU A 57 -4.41 10.91 4.73
CA LEU A 57 -5.63 11.27 5.46
C LEU A 57 -6.12 12.68 5.10
N VAL A 58 -5.23 13.63 4.83
CA VAL A 58 -5.57 15.01 4.47
C VAL A 58 -4.86 15.40 3.17
N PRO A 59 -5.36 14.93 2.00
CA PRO A 59 -4.71 15.09 0.70
C PRO A 59 -4.67 16.54 0.17
N PHE A 60 -5.33 17.47 0.86
CA PHE A 60 -5.37 18.88 0.50
C PHE A 60 -4.12 19.66 0.93
N LYS A 61 -3.27 19.11 1.81
CA LYS A 61 -2.03 19.76 2.25
C LYS A 61 -0.94 19.61 1.19
N LYS A 62 -0.40 20.74 0.71
CA LYS A 62 0.52 20.76 -0.43
C LYS A 62 2.00 20.96 -0.10
N ASP A 63 2.35 21.39 1.11
CA ASP A 63 3.75 21.77 1.43
C ASP A 63 4.34 20.93 2.58
N PRO A 64 5.17 19.91 2.30
CA PRO A 64 5.36 19.25 1.00
C PRO A 64 4.19 18.32 0.65
N THR A 65 3.97 17.99 -0.63
CA THR A 65 3.00 16.99 -1.07
C THR A 65 3.47 15.58 -0.69
N PHE A 66 2.58 14.57 -0.76
CA PHE A 66 3.02 13.18 -0.58
C PHE A 66 3.99 12.77 -1.70
N ALA A 67 3.73 13.15 -2.95
CA ALA A 67 4.59 12.85 -4.09
C ALA A 67 6.02 13.37 -3.87
N GLU A 68 6.19 14.60 -3.40
CA GLU A 68 7.51 15.18 -3.08
C GLU A 68 8.25 14.39 -2.00
N LEU A 69 7.54 14.01 -0.93
CA LEU A 69 8.11 13.20 0.16
C LEU A 69 8.52 11.82 -0.32
N ALA A 70 7.66 11.15 -1.10
CA ALA A 70 7.85 9.76 -1.51
C ALA A 70 8.77 9.61 -2.73
N LEU A 71 8.86 10.60 -3.63
CA LEU A 71 9.83 10.56 -4.74
C LEU A 71 11.26 10.69 -4.24
N LYS A 72 11.49 11.51 -3.21
CA LYS A 72 12.81 11.73 -2.61
C LYS A 72 13.31 10.50 -1.85
N SER A 73 12.45 9.86 -1.05
CA SER A 73 12.84 8.73 -0.18
C SER A 73 11.70 7.72 0.00
N PRO A 74 11.29 6.99 -1.05
CA PRO A 74 10.15 6.07 -0.97
C PRO A 74 10.41 4.97 0.06
N ASP A 75 9.40 4.65 0.88
CA ASP A 75 9.48 3.61 1.90
C ASP A 75 8.67 2.36 1.55
N ALA A 76 9.13 1.22 2.06
CA ALA A 76 8.40 -0.04 2.07
C ALA A 76 7.79 -0.35 3.46
N TYR A 77 8.27 0.31 4.52
CA TYR A 77 7.85 0.08 5.90
C TYR A 77 6.36 0.39 6.13
N GLY A 78 5.92 1.59 5.77
CA GLY A 78 4.53 2.03 5.89
C GLY A 78 3.57 1.15 5.08
N PRO A 79 3.80 0.95 3.78
CA PRO A 79 2.99 0.04 2.96
C PRO A 79 2.86 -1.36 3.53
N PHE A 80 3.96 -1.95 4.03
CA PHE A 80 3.93 -3.27 4.66
C PHE A 80 2.99 -3.33 5.87
N TRP A 81 3.09 -2.35 6.78
CA TRP A 81 2.23 -2.35 7.97
C TRP A 81 0.78 -1.97 7.66
N LEU A 82 0.56 -1.06 6.71
CA LEU A 82 -0.79 -0.69 6.27
C LEU A 82 -1.50 -1.86 5.59
N SER A 83 -0.84 -2.59 4.68
CA SER A 83 -1.43 -3.77 4.05
C SER A 83 -1.70 -4.86 5.07
N THR A 84 -0.73 -5.16 5.94
CA THR A 84 -0.89 -6.18 7.00
C THR A 84 -2.07 -5.86 7.91
N THR A 85 -2.20 -4.60 8.33
CA THR A 85 -3.30 -4.16 9.19
C THR A 85 -4.64 -4.27 8.47
N LEU A 86 -4.70 -3.86 7.20
CA LEU A 86 -5.90 -3.97 6.39
C LEU A 86 -6.32 -5.43 6.17
N ILE A 87 -5.37 -6.33 5.89
CA ILE A 87 -5.62 -7.77 5.74
C ILE A 87 -6.24 -8.33 7.03
N PHE A 88 -5.66 -7.99 8.18
CA PHE A 88 -6.19 -8.39 9.47
C PHE A 88 -7.60 -7.83 9.70
N CYS A 89 -7.80 -6.53 9.48
CA CYS A 89 -9.11 -5.89 9.65
C CYS A 89 -10.17 -6.52 8.75
N LEU A 90 -9.89 -6.74 7.46
CA LEU A 90 -10.83 -7.42 6.56
C LEU A 90 -11.16 -8.83 7.07
N ALA A 91 -10.16 -9.64 7.41
CA ALA A 91 -10.40 -11.01 7.84
C ALA A 91 -11.21 -11.10 9.15
N SER A 92 -10.86 -10.29 10.15
CA SER A 92 -11.50 -10.31 11.46
C SER A 92 -12.86 -9.60 11.48
N CYS A 93 -12.97 -8.42 10.87
CA CYS A 93 -14.22 -7.65 10.85
C CYS A 93 -15.29 -8.35 10.02
N SER A 94 -14.90 -9.01 8.94
CA SER A 94 -15.83 -9.76 8.09
C SER A 94 -16.38 -11.02 8.77
N ASN A 95 -15.56 -11.71 9.57
CA ASN A 95 -16.05 -12.78 10.45
C ASN A 95 -16.98 -12.23 11.55
N ALA A 96 -16.65 -11.08 12.13
CA ALA A 96 -17.52 -10.43 13.11
C ALA A 96 -18.88 -10.02 12.51
N ALA A 97 -18.89 -9.41 11.32
CA ALA A 97 -20.11 -9.11 10.57
C ALA A 97 -20.92 -10.38 10.32
N SER A 98 -20.27 -11.42 9.80
CA SER A 98 -20.91 -12.71 9.54
C SER A 98 -21.51 -13.37 10.79
N PHE A 99 -20.94 -13.15 11.98
CA PHE A 99 -21.52 -13.62 13.24
C PHE A 99 -22.76 -12.80 13.63
N LEU A 100 -22.73 -11.49 13.43
CA LEU A 100 -23.85 -10.60 13.75
C LEU A 100 -25.05 -10.79 12.79
N ASP A 101 -24.78 -11.12 11.53
CA ASP A 101 -25.81 -11.44 10.52
C ASP A 101 -26.32 -12.88 10.60
N TYR A 102 -25.80 -13.70 11.51
CA TYR A 102 -26.15 -15.11 11.56
C TYR A 102 -27.55 -15.33 12.15
N GLU A 103 -28.50 -15.74 11.31
CA GLU A 103 -29.90 -15.98 11.71
C GLU A 103 -30.15 -17.39 12.31
N GLY A 104 -29.15 -18.27 12.30
CA GLY A 104 -29.24 -19.64 12.80
C GLY A 104 -28.95 -19.80 14.30
N ASN A 105 -28.75 -21.04 14.75
CA ASN A 105 -28.26 -21.29 16.11
C ASN A 105 -26.78 -20.88 16.24
N THR A 106 -26.49 -19.88 17.07
CA THR A 106 -25.12 -19.33 17.24
C THR A 106 -24.08 -20.37 17.64
N ASP A 107 -24.48 -21.50 18.23
CA ASP A 107 -23.58 -22.62 18.55
C ASP A 107 -23.05 -23.35 17.30
N GLU A 108 -23.73 -23.21 16.15
CA GLU A 108 -23.34 -23.77 14.86
C GLU A 108 -22.50 -22.80 14.02
N TRP A 109 -22.42 -21.53 14.42
CA TRP A 109 -21.57 -20.56 13.74
C TRP A 109 -20.09 -20.94 13.91
N SER A 110 -19.31 -20.81 12.84
CA SER A 110 -17.88 -21.08 12.87
C SER A 110 -17.10 -20.03 12.10
N TYR A 111 -15.87 -19.78 12.55
CA TYR A 111 -14.97 -18.83 11.92
C TYR A 111 -14.50 -19.33 10.55
N ASP A 112 -14.63 -18.50 9.53
CA ASP A 112 -14.14 -18.78 8.19
C ASP A 112 -12.70 -18.28 8.02
N PHE A 113 -11.76 -19.23 8.08
CA PHE A 113 -10.34 -18.96 7.88
C PHE A 113 -9.97 -18.59 6.44
N SER A 114 -10.80 -18.94 5.45
CA SER A 114 -10.53 -18.62 4.04
C SER A 114 -10.54 -17.11 3.79
N ARG A 115 -11.27 -16.35 4.62
CA ARG A 115 -11.31 -14.88 4.56
C ARG A 115 -9.94 -14.23 4.72
N LEU A 116 -9.05 -14.83 5.52
CA LEU A 116 -7.67 -14.33 5.65
C LEU A 116 -6.89 -14.49 4.34
N ALA A 117 -7.00 -15.65 3.69
CA ALA A 117 -6.33 -15.90 2.42
C ALA A 117 -6.88 -15.01 1.29
N SER A 118 -8.20 -14.80 1.27
CA SER A 118 -8.86 -13.86 0.36
C SER A 118 -8.39 -12.42 0.58
N ALA A 119 -8.32 -11.97 1.84
CA ALA A 119 -7.87 -10.63 2.20
C ALA A 119 -6.41 -10.41 1.79
N TYR A 120 -5.53 -11.35 2.14
CA TYR A 120 -4.13 -11.32 1.75
C TYR A 120 -3.97 -11.21 0.22
N THR A 121 -4.65 -12.09 -0.52
CA THR A 121 -4.55 -12.13 -1.99
C THR A 121 -5.03 -10.82 -2.61
N LEU A 122 -6.20 -10.34 -2.21
CA LEU A 122 -6.76 -9.11 -2.75
C LEU A 122 -5.82 -7.93 -2.45
N VAL A 123 -5.44 -7.75 -1.19
CA VAL A 123 -4.64 -6.60 -0.72
C VAL A 123 -3.26 -6.56 -1.35
N GLU A 124 -2.57 -7.69 -1.44
CA GLU A 124 -1.24 -7.73 -2.06
C GLU A 124 -1.28 -7.54 -3.58
N ILE A 125 -2.34 -7.98 -4.27
CA ILE A 125 -2.54 -7.67 -5.70
C ILE A 125 -2.71 -6.16 -5.91
N PHE A 126 -3.45 -5.48 -5.03
CA PHE A 126 -3.60 -4.03 -5.09
C PHE A 126 -2.28 -3.31 -4.77
N LEU A 127 -1.56 -3.76 -3.74
CA LEU A 127 -0.31 -3.15 -3.30
C LEU A 127 0.84 -3.34 -4.29
N LEU A 128 0.93 -4.50 -4.96
CA LEU A 128 2.09 -4.84 -5.79
C LEU A 128 1.72 -4.92 -7.28
N GLY A 129 0.59 -5.55 -7.60
CA GLY A 129 0.17 -5.78 -8.98
C GLY A 129 -0.16 -4.48 -9.73
N LEU A 130 -0.98 -3.60 -9.13
CA LEU A 130 -1.35 -2.34 -9.77
C LEU A 130 -0.16 -1.37 -9.91
N PRO A 131 0.68 -1.13 -8.88
CA PRO A 131 1.94 -0.41 -9.03
C PRO A 131 2.85 -0.97 -10.11
N MET A 132 2.98 -2.30 -10.21
CA MET A 132 3.80 -2.93 -11.25
C MET A 132 3.27 -2.61 -12.66
N LEU A 133 1.95 -2.72 -12.87
CA LEU A 133 1.34 -2.40 -14.15
C LEU A 133 1.57 -0.93 -14.53
N ILE A 134 1.32 0.00 -13.60
CA ILE A 134 1.49 1.45 -13.82
C ILE A 134 2.95 1.79 -14.04
N TRP A 135 3.86 1.14 -13.31
CA TRP A 135 5.29 1.31 -13.49
C TRP A 135 5.73 0.87 -14.88
N LEU A 136 5.28 -0.28 -15.38
CA LEU A 136 5.58 -0.77 -16.72
C LEU A 136 5.07 0.20 -17.81
N VAL A 137 3.86 0.72 -17.65
CA VAL A 137 3.30 1.76 -18.54
C VAL A 137 4.14 3.05 -18.47
N GLY A 138 4.52 3.48 -17.27
CA GLY A 138 5.41 4.62 -17.07
C GLY A 138 6.78 4.43 -17.73
N LYS A 139 7.36 3.24 -17.62
CA LYS A 139 8.62 2.87 -18.28
C LYS A 139 8.49 2.92 -19.80
N TYR A 140 7.38 2.47 -20.37
CA TYR A 140 7.11 2.58 -21.80
C TYR A 140 7.10 4.06 -22.25
N PHE A 141 6.46 4.94 -21.46
CA PHE A 141 6.41 6.39 -21.73
C PHE A 141 7.60 7.20 -21.20
N GLN A 142 8.64 6.56 -20.66
CA GLN A 142 9.83 7.21 -20.10
C GLN A 142 9.54 8.20 -18.94
N VAL A 143 8.50 7.95 -18.13
CA VAL A 143 8.21 8.72 -16.92
C VAL A 143 9.23 8.38 -15.83
N PRO A 144 9.87 9.37 -15.16
CA PRO A 144 10.93 9.17 -14.17
C PRO A 144 10.36 8.80 -12.80
N MET A 145 9.67 7.66 -12.70
CA MET A 145 9.13 7.14 -11.45
C MET A 145 9.63 5.71 -11.16
N THR A 146 9.88 5.42 -9.88
CA THR A 146 10.33 4.10 -9.43
C THR A 146 9.13 3.22 -9.07
N LEU A 147 9.29 1.90 -9.16
CA LEU A 147 8.27 0.97 -8.70
C LEU A 147 8.00 1.16 -7.20
N LEU A 148 9.05 1.38 -6.41
CA LEU A 148 8.92 1.56 -4.98
C LEU A 148 8.15 2.83 -4.61
N PHE A 149 8.30 3.92 -5.36
CA PHE A 149 7.45 5.11 -5.20
C PHE A 149 5.96 4.75 -5.38
N LEU A 150 5.63 3.93 -6.36
CA LEU A 150 4.25 3.52 -6.61
C LEU A 150 3.73 2.57 -5.53
N VAL A 151 4.53 1.61 -5.07
CA VAL A 151 4.20 0.74 -3.92
C VAL A 151 3.98 1.58 -2.66
N CYS A 152 4.84 2.56 -2.41
CA CYS A 152 4.67 3.54 -1.34
C CYS A 152 3.32 4.26 -1.48
N LEU A 153 3.05 4.87 -2.63
CA LEU A 153 1.81 5.61 -2.88
C LEU A 153 0.55 4.75 -2.69
N TYR A 154 0.51 3.55 -3.25
CA TYR A 154 -0.61 2.62 -3.13
C TYR A 154 -0.79 2.09 -1.70
N GLY A 155 0.31 1.82 -0.98
CA GLY A 155 0.27 1.43 0.42
C GLY A 155 -0.43 2.47 1.28
N TYR A 156 -0.03 3.74 1.16
CA TYR A 156 -0.65 4.83 1.92
C TYR A 156 -2.06 5.17 1.43
N SER A 157 -2.41 4.95 0.16
CA SER A 157 -3.77 5.17 -0.31
C SER A 157 -4.78 4.21 0.35
N SER A 158 -4.32 3.03 0.79
CA SER A 158 -5.16 2.03 1.43
C SER A 158 -5.64 2.40 2.84
N ILE A 159 -5.09 3.44 3.48
CA ILE A 159 -5.36 3.79 4.88
C ILE A 159 -6.85 3.94 5.20
N MET A 160 -7.66 4.49 4.28
CA MET A 160 -9.09 4.73 4.50
C MET A 160 -9.91 3.44 4.53
N PHE A 161 -9.39 2.34 3.99
CA PHE A 161 -10.07 1.06 4.02
C PHE A 161 -9.96 0.35 5.38
N ILE A 162 -9.00 0.73 6.22
CA ILE A 162 -8.86 0.17 7.58
C ILE A 162 -10.06 0.57 8.47
N PRO A 163 -10.36 1.87 8.69
CA PRO A 163 -11.56 2.25 9.43
C PRO A 163 -12.84 1.84 8.70
N ALA A 164 -12.85 1.81 7.37
CA ALA A 164 -13.99 1.33 6.60
C ALA A 164 -14.34 -0.12 6.95
N ALA A 165 -13.36 -1.03 6.97
CA ALA A 165 -13.57 -2.43 7.32
C ALA A 165 -14.14 -2.61 8.74
N ILE A 166 -13.72 -1.76 9.69
CA ILE A 166 -14.26 -1.78 11.06
C ILE A 166 -15.70 -1.28 11.09
N LEU A 167 -16.02 -0.22 10.35
CA LEU A 167 -17.38 0.31 10.28
C LEU A 167 -18.35 -0.70 9.65
N CYS A 168 -17.91 -1.43 8.62
CA CYS A 168 -18.71 -2.47 7.95
C CYS A 168 -18.95 -3.73 8.81
N VAL A 169 -18.56 -3.76 10.09
CA VAL A 169 -18.96 -4.85 11.02
C VAL A 169 -20.46 -4.82 11.30
N SER A 170 -21.08 -3.65 11.24
CA SER A 170 -22.51 -3.51 11.53
C SER A 170 -23.35 -4.19 10.45
N PRO A 171 -24.44 -4.89 10.83
CA PRO A 171 -25.30 -5.65 9.91
C PRO A 171 -26.24 -4.75 9.10
N VAL A 172 -25.69 -3.77 8.38
CA VAL A 172 -26.44 -2.76 7.62
C VAL A 172 -25.80 -2.61 6.24
N ASP A 173 -26.24 -3.42 5.28
CA ASP A 173 -25.66 -3.50 3.92
C ASP A 173 -25.51 -2.13 3.22
N ALA A 174 -26.52 -1.27 3.35
CA ALA A 174 -26.49 0.06 2.77
C ALA A 174 -25.34 0.93 3.34
N MET A 175 -25.02 0.75 4.62
CA MET A 175 -23.91 1.45 5.25
C MET A 175 -22.57 0.98 4.67
N ASP A 176 -22.39 -0.32 4.46
CA ASP A 176 -21.15 -0.86 3.90
C ASP A 176 -20.86 -0.30 2.53
N TRP A 177 -21.88 -0.23 1.67
CA TRP A 177 -21.75 0.39 0.34
C TRP A 177 -21.32 1.84 0.43
N VAL A 178 -21.95 2.63 1.29
CA VAL A 178 -21.60 4.05 1.47
C VAL A 178 -20.17 4.20 1.99
N VAL A 179 -19.81 3.44 3.03
CA VAL A 179 -18.48 3.48 3.64
C VAL A 179 -17.39 3.06 2.65
N MET A 180 -17.60 1.97 1.89
CA MET A 180 -16.66 1.50 0.88
C MET A 180 -16.48 2.50 -0.26
N LEU A 181 -17.58 3.10 -0.75
CA LEU A 181 -17.52 4.12 -1.80
C LEU A 181 -16.81 5.40 -1.34
N VAL A 182 -17.01 5.81 -0.08
CA VAL A 182 -16.29 6.95 0.51
C VAL A 182 -14.80 6.67 0.64
N ALA A 183 -14.42 5.50 1.18
CA ALA A 183 -13.02 5.09 1.30
C ALA A 183 -12.34 5.01 -0.08
N MET A 184 -13.04 4.44 -1.07
CA MET A 184 -12.59 4.37 -2.45
C MET A 184 -12.40 5.76 -3.06
N ALA A 185 -13.38 6.66 -2.96
CA ALA A 185 -13.29 8.00 -3.52
C ALA A 185 -12.12 8.78 -2.89
N TRP A 186 -11.91 8.63 -1.59
CA TRP A 186 -10.80 9.28 -0.88
C TRP A 186 -9.44 8.74 -1.31
N SER A 187 -9.28 7.40 -1.33
CA SER A 187 -8.07 6.72 -1.82
C SER A 187 -7.76 7.12 -3.25
N LEU A 188 -8.77 7.07 -4.13
CA LEU A 188 -8.60 7.39 -5.55
C LEU A 188 -8.25 8.86 -5.74
N TYR A 189 -8.90 9.78 -5.04
CA TYR A 189 -8.56 11.20 -5.09
C TYR A 189 -7.10 11.46 -4.67
N PHE A 190 -6.67 10.91 -3.54
CA PHE A 190 -5.29 11.01 -3.07
C PHE A 190 -4.31 10.48 -4.12
N LEU A 191 -4.60 9.31 -4.69
CA LEU A 191 -3.73 8.64 -5.64
C LEU A 191 -3.62 9.39 -6.97
N LEU A 192 -4.76 9.79 -7.55
CA LEU A 192 -4.79 10.55 -8.79
C LEU A 192 -4.12 11.92 -8.65
N ASN A 193 -4.33 12.61 -7.52
CA ASN A 193 -3.72 13.91 -7.27
C ASN A 193 -2.19 13.82 -7.22
N ASN A 194 -1.65 12.79 -6.57
CA ASN A 194 -0.20 12.59 -6.50
C ASN A 194 0.40 12.08 -7.82
N LEU A 195 -0.29 11.17 -8.53
CA LEU A 195 0.19 10.69 -9.84
C LEU A 195 0.12 11.78 -10.91
N TRP A 196 -0.91 12.62 -10.89
CA TRP A 196 -1.05 13.73 -11.84
C TRP A 196 0.20 14.61 -11.83
N HIS A 197 0.71 14.96 -10.64
CA HIS A 197 1.89 15.80 -10.51
C HIS A 197 3.14 15.17 -11.17
N VAL A 198 3.26 13.85 -11.15
CA VAL A 198 4.39 13.12 -11.73
C VAL A 198 4.25 12.93 -13.24
N ILE A 199 3.06 12.58 -13.71
CA ILE A 199 2.86 12.17 -15.12
C ILE A 199 2.49 13.33 -16.05
N SER A 200 1.92 14.42 -15.52
CA SER A 200 1.39 15.52 -16.36
C SER A 200 2.48 16.30 -17.10
N GLU A 201 3.72 16.30 -16.59
CA GLU A 201 4.87 16.91 -17.27
C GLU A 201 5.44 16.02 -18.39
N HIS A 202 5.12 14.72 -18.37
CA HIS A 202 5.73 13.72 -19.25
C HIS A 202 4.77 13.18 -20.31
N LEU A 203 3.46 13.24 -20.05
CA LEU A 203 2.43 12.69 -20.94
C LEU A 203 1.54 13.81 -21.49
N THR A 204 1.17 13.67 -22.77
CA THR A 204 0.08 14.46 -23.35
C THR A 204 -1.26 14.07 -22.70
N LYS A 205 -2.24 14.98 -22.72
CA LYS A 205 -3.58 14.73 -22.17
C LYS A 205 -4.24 13.46 -22.76
N GLU A 206 -4.03 13.22 -24.05
CA GLU A 206 -4.54 12.05 -24.78
C GLU A 206 -3.98 10.73 -24.25
N LYS A 207 -2.69 10.69 -23.87
CA LYS A 207 -2.04 9.50 -23.32
C LYS A 207 -2.34 9.31 -21.83
N MET A 208 -2.52 10.41 -21.10
CA MET A 208 -2.79 10.39 -19.66
C MET A 208 -4.21 9.91 -19.35
N LEU A 209 -5.21 10.34 -20.11
CA LEU A 209 -6.61 9.98 -19.88
C LEU A 209 -6.86 8.46 -19.76
N PRO A 210 -6.41 7.60 -20.69
CA PRO A 210 -6.63 6.16 -20.56
C PRO A 210 -5.91 5.56 -19.34
N VAL A 211 -4.73 6.07 -18.97
CA VAL A 211 -4.01 5.63 -17.77
C VAL A 211 -4.82 5.93 -16.51
N LEU A 212 -5.32 7.15 -16.38
CA LEU A 212 -6.15 7.55 -15.23
C LEU A 212 -7.48 6.78 -15.20
N ALA A 213 -8.08 6.50 -16.35
CA ALA A 213 -9.29 5.69 -16.46
C ALA A 213 -9.07 4.26 -15.97
N VAL A 214 -7.97 3.61 -16.37
CA VAL A 214 -7.60 2.27 -15.89
C VAL A 214 -7.36 2.26 -14.38
N ILE A 215 -6.63 3.24 -13.85
CA ILE A 215 -6.40 3.38 -12.40
C ILE A 215 -7.72 3.50 -11.64
N SER A 216 -8.62 4.35 -12.13
CA SER A 216 -9.93 4.59 -11.52
C SER A 216 -10.83 3.35 -11.58
N GLY A 217 -10.86 2.66 -12.73
CA GLY A 217 -11.60 1.42 -12.90
C GLY A 217 -11.08 0.29 -12.00
N ALA A 218 -9.76 0.15 -11.88
CA ALA A 218 -9.14 -0.82 -10.97
C ALA A 218 -9.45 -0.51 -9.50
N HIS A 219 -9.45 0.76 -9.09
CA HIS A 219 -9.85 1.18 -7.75
C HIS A 219 -11.33 0.91 -7.44
N MET A 220 -12.21 1.14 -8.43
CA MET A 220 -13.63 0.79 -8.31
C MET A 220 -13.81 -0.71 -8.14
N MET A 221 -13.14 -1.51 -8.98
CA MET A 221 -13.17 -2.97 -8.89
C MET A 221 -12.67 -3.45 -7.51
N TRP A 222 -11.58 -2.87 -7.02
CA TRP A 222 -11.04 -3.15 -5.69
C TRP A 222 -12.08 -2.94 -4.58
N ALA A 223 -12.76 -1.79 -4.57
CA ALA A 223 -13.78 -1.49 -3.54
C ALA A 223 -15.01 -2.41 -3.65
N ILE A 224 -15.44 -2.72 -4.88
CA ILE A 224 -16.54 -3.67 -5.13
C ILE A 224 -16.15 -5.06 -4.63
N LEU A 225 -14.94 -5.54 -4.94
CA LEU A 225 -14.45 -6.84 -4.47
C LEU A 225 -14.37 -6.87 -2.94
N MET A 226 -13.92 -5.79 -2.30
CA MET A 226 -13.90 -5.71 -0.84
C MET A 226 -15.30 -5.82 -0.23
N LYS A 227 -16.31 -5.15 -0.81
CA LYS A 227 -17.69 -5.32 -0.37
C LYS A 227 -18.09 -6.79 -0.57
N LEU A 228 -18.13 -7.27 -1.81
CA LEU A 228 -18.66 -8.60 -2.14
C LEU A 228 -17.96 -9.80 -1.48
N LEU A 229 -16.67 -9.68 -1.12
CA LEU A 229 -15.92 -10.78 -0.51
C LEU A 229 -15.96 -10.78 1.02
N PHE A 230 -16.25 -9.63 1.66
CA PHE A 230 -16.08 -9.49 3.10
C PHE A 230 -17.34 -9.00 3.84
N PHE A 231 -18.20 -8.21 3.21
CA PHE A 231 -19.34 -7.54 3.87
C PHE A 231 -20.62 -7.62 3.06
#